data_AF-A0A1X7HI62-F1
#
_entry.id   AF-A0A1X7HI62-F1
#
_cell.length_a   1.000
_cell.length_b   1.000
_cell.length_c   1.000
_cell.angle_alpha   90.00
_cell.angle_beta   90.00
_cell.angle_gamma   90.00
#
_symmetry.space_group_name_H-M   'P 1'
#
loop_
_entity.id
_entity.type
_entity.pdbx_description
1 polymer ?
#
loop_
_entity_poly.entity_id
_entity_poly.type
_entity_poly.pdbx_seq_one_letter_code
_entity_poly.pdbx_strand_id
1 'polypeptide(L)'
;MLDRRNKIASVLTWIGVAIIVAGIILGVVLGRVDVGTYREKYEQVWLLTIIYWVTGFISGMCIIGLSEIIEQLHRINLKIGKKPEPEDDDDLELLNG
;
A
#
# COMPACT_ATOMS: atom_id res chain seq x y z
N MET A 1 -6.76 -6.74 9.46
CA MET A 1 -6.37 -5.49 8.75
C MET A 1 -6.33 -5.62 7.22
N LEU A 2 -6.26 -6.83 6.63
CA LEU A 2 -6.14 -7.02 5.17
C LEU A 2 -7.46 -7.26 4.42
N ASP A 3 -8.60 -7.34 5.12
CA ASP A 3 -9.89 -7.59 4.47
C ASP A 3 -10.47 -6.28 3.94
N ARG A 4 -9.97 -5.86 2.76
CA ARG A 4 -10.46 -4.69 2.04
C ARG A 4 -11.53 -5.11 1.05
N ARG A 5 -12.63 -4.35 1.01
CA ARG A 5 -13.69 -4.54 -0.01
C ARG A 5 -13.19 -4.18 -1.41
N ASN A 6 -12.30 -3.20 -1.53
CA ASN A 6 -11.68 -2.88 -2.81
C ASN A 6 -10.46 -3.77 -3.06
N LYS A 7 -10.59 -4.69 -4.02
CA LYS A 7 -9.50 -5.56 -4.48
C LYS A 7 -8.28 -4.75 -4.95
N ILE A 8 -8.50 -3.59 -5.61
CA ILE A 8 -7.42 -2.74 -6.13
C ILE A 8 -6.59 -2.17 -4.99
N ALA A 9 -7.25 -1.64 -3.94
CA ALA A 9 -6.55 -1.13 -2.77
C ALA A 9 -5.76 -2.24 -2.05
N SER A 10 -6.32 -3.45 -1.97
CA SER A 10 -5.64 -4.60 -1.35
C SER A 10 -4.34 -4.97 -2.07
N VAL A 11 -4.40 -5.07 -3.41
CA VAL A 11 -3.22 -5.37 -4.23
C VAL A 11 -2.16 -4.28 -4.09
N LEU A 12 -2.56 -3.02 -4.07
CA LEU A 12 -1.63 -1.89 -3.98
C LEU A 12 -0.89 -1.87 -2.62
N THR A 13 -1.56 -2.26 -1.53
CA THR A 13 -0.89 -2.46 -0.23
C THR A 13 0.16 -3.56 -0.30
N TRP A 14 -0.17 -4.69 -0.91
CA TRP A 14 0.77 -5.80 -1.07
C TRP A 14 1.99 -5.41 -1.91
N ILE A 15 1.79 -4.63 -2.98
CA ILE A 15 2.89 -4.07 -3.77
C ILE A 15 3.77 -3.17 -2.91
N GLY A 16 3.19 -2.28 -2.10
CA GLY A 16 3.95 -1.43 -1.20
C GLY A 16 4.79 -2.24 -0.20
N VAL A 17 4.23 -3.29 0.40
CA VAL A 17 4.98 -4.21 1.27
C VAL A 17 6.11 -4.91 0.51
N ALA A 18 5.84 -5.39 -0.71
CA ALA A 18 6.85 -6.02 -1.54
C ALA A 18 8.01 -5.06 -1.89
N ILE A 19 7.72 -3.78 -2.13
CA ILE A 19 8.75 -2.74 -2.37
C ILE A 19 9.64 -2.56 -1.14
N ILE A 20 9.08 -2.54 0.08
CA ILE A 20 9.88 -2.42 1.31
C ILE A 20 10.82 -3.62 1.43
N VAL A 21 10.29 -4.84 1.25
CA VAL A 21 11.09 -6.08 1.33
C VAL A 21 12.17 -6.11 0.25
N ALA A 22 11.83 -5.75 -0.99
CA ALA A 22 12.78 -5.66 -2.09
C ALA A 22 13.88 -4.63 -1.81
N GLY A 23 13.53 -3.46 -1.26
CA GLY A 23 14.50 -2.44 -0.85
C GLY A 23 15.50 -2.94 0.19
N ILE A 24 15.06 -3.76 1.14
CA ILE A 24 15.94 -4.39 2.14
C ILE A 24 16.94 -5.33 1.47
N ILE A 25 16.44 -6.23 0.61
CA ILE A 25 17.26 -7.21 -0.11
C ILE A 25 18.27 -6.50 -1.03
N LEU A 26 17.80 -5.53 -1.82
CA LEU A 26 18.64 -4.76 -2.73
C LEU A 26 19.72 -3.99 -1.99
N GLY A 27 19.43 -3.42 -0.81
CA GLY A 27 20.45 -2.77 0.00
C GLY A 27 21.58 -3.70 0.43
N VAL A 28 21.26 -4.95 0.79
CA VAL A 28 22.28 -5.95 1.16
C VAL A 28 23.11 -6.39 -0.04
N VAL A 29 22.47 -6.57 -1.20
CA VAL A 29 23.15 -7.04 -2.42
C VAL A 29 23.99 -5.93 -3.06
N LEU A 30 23.39 -4.76 -3.30
CA LEU A 30 24.04 -3.62 -3.98
C LEU A 30 24.93 -2.81 -3.05
N GLY A 31 24.80 -2.98 -1.73
CA GLY A 31 25.71 -2.37 -0.75
C GLY A 31 27.11 -3.01 -0.72
N ARG A 32 27.32 -4.12 -1.44
CA ARG A 32 28.63 -4.75 -1.62
C ARG A 32 29.36 -4.09 -2.79
N VAL A 33 30.48 -3.45 -2.49
CA VAL A 33 31.33 -2.83 -3.52
C VAL A 33 32.69 -3.53 -3.52
N ASP A 34 33.25 -3.70 -4.72
CA ASP A 34 34.62 -4.19 -4.85
C ASP A 34 35.60 -3.07 -4.47
N VAL A 35 36.41 -3.33 -3.47
CA VAL A 35 37.47 -2.43 -3.00
C VAL A 35 38.87 -3.00 -3.31
N GLY A 36 38.94 -4.09 -4.07
CA GLY A 36 40.17 -4.75 -4.46
C GLY A 36 40.90 -4.04 -5.60
N THR A 37 42.21 -3.79 -5.45
CA THR A 37 43.05 -3.26 -6.55
C THR A 37 43.62 -4.37 -7.44
N TYR A 38 43.89 -5.56 -6.88
CA TYR A 38 44.56 -6.68 -7.57
C TYR A 38 43.88 -8.05 -7.37
N ARG A 39 42.89 -8.15 -6.48
CA ARG A 39 42.04 -9.32 -6.23
C ARG A 39 40.67 -8.81 -5.81
N GLU A 40 39.60 -9.45 -6.28
CA GLU A 40 38.24 -9.07 -5.87
C GLU A 40 38.10 -9.17 -4.36
N LYS A 41 37.76 -8.03 -3.74
CA LYS A 41 37.53 -7.93 -2.30
C LYS A 41 36.28 -7.10 -2.10
N TYR A 42 35.19 -7.77 -1.78
CA TYR A 42 33.92 -7.10 -1.52
C TYR A 42 33.85 -6.62 -0.07
N GLU A 43 33.63 -5.34 0.12
CA GLU A 43 33.33 -4.75 1.43
C GLU A 43 31.90 -4.20 1.44
N GLN A 44 31.23 -4.34 2.58
CA GLN A 44 29.89 -3.81 2.77
C GLN A 44 29.98 -2.31 3.08
N VAL A 45 29.49 -1.49 2.15
CA VAL A 45 29.28 -0.07 2.41
C VAL A 45 27.93 0.11 3.08
N TRP A 46 27.97 0.21 4.41
CA TRP A 46 26.78 0.38 5.25
C TRP A 46 25.97 1.63 4.89
N LEU A 47 26.64 2.71 4.48
CA LEU A 47 25.96 3.94 4.07
C LEU A 47 25.04 3.70 2.86
N LEU A 48 25.55 3.04 1.81
CA LEU A 48 24.76 2.68 0.62
C LEU A 48 23.61 1.73 1.00
N THR A 49 23.88 0.75 1.84
CA THR A 49 22.89 -0.21 2.33
C THR A 49 21.71 0.51 3.01
N ILE A 50 22.01 1.44 3.92
CA ILE A 50 21.01 2.23 4.65
C ILE A 50 20.22 3.12 3.70
N ILE A 51 20.86 3.72 2.69
CA ILE A 51 20.17 4.54 1.68
C ILE A 51 19.11 3.71 0.94
N TYR A 52 19.45 2.49 0.50
CA TYR A 52 18.48 1.59 -0.14
C TYR A 52 17.33 1.19 0.78
N TRP A 53 17.61 0.96 2.07
CA TRP A 53 16.57 0.63 3.04
C TRP A 53 15.61 1.81 3.27
N VAL A 54 16.14 3.00 3.49
CA VAL A 54 15.34 4.21 3.73
C VAL A 54 14.52 4.57 2.50
N THR A 55 15.13 4.54 1.31
CA THR A 55 14.42 4.83 0.05
C THR A 55 13.34 3.81 -0.25
N GLY A 56 13.63 2.50 -0.09
CA GLY A 56 12.64 1.44 -0.24
C GLY A 56 11.50 1.56 0.77
N PHE A 57 11.81 1.90 2.02
CA PHE A 57 10.81 2.12 3.06
C PHE A 57 9.89 3.31 2.74
N ILE A 58 10.46 4.48 2.42
CA ILE A 58 9.69 5.69 2.09
C ILE A 58 8.81 5.44 0.86
N SER A 59 9.36 4.83 -0.19
CA SER A 59 8.62 4.51 -1.41
C SER A 59 7.47 3.52 -1.13
N GLY A 60 7.74 2.43 -0.42
CA GLY A 60 6.72 1.44 -0.07
C GLY A 60 5.62 2.02 0.81
N MET A 61 5.98 2.85 1.80
CA MET A 61 5.01 3.56 2.64
C MET A 61 4.14 4.53 1.84
N CYS A 62 4.71 5.23 0.84
CA CYS A 62 3.96 6.11 -0.04
C CYS A 62 2.90 5.33 -0.84
N ILE A 63 3.27 4.18 -1.42
CA ILE A 63 2.34 3.31 -2.16
C ILE A 63 1.25 2.74 -1.24
N ILE A 64 1.59 2.32 -0.02
CA ILE A 64 0.60 1.89 0.97
C ILE A 64 -0.36 3.03 1.30
N GLY A 65 0.13 4.25 1.52
CA GLY A 65 -0.71 5.42 1.77
C GLY A 65 -1.67 5.72 0.61
N LEU A 66 -1.18 5.66 -0.64
CA LEU A 66 -2.03 5.79 -1.83
C LEU A 66 -3.12 4.70 -1.89
N SER A 67 -2.80 3.48 -1.47
CA SER A 67 -3.79 2.39 -1.41
C SER A 67 -4.94 2.68 -0.45
N GLU A 68 -4.65 3.36 0.65
CA GLU A 68 -5.67 3.76 1.63
C GLU A 68 -6.56 4.87 1.10
N ILE A 69 -5.99 5.86 0.39
CA ILE A 69 -6.76 6.93 -0.25
C ILE A 69 -7.76 6.34 -1.26
N ILE A 70 -7.34 5.34 -2.06
CA ILE A 70 -8.22 4.68 -3.04
C ILE A 70 -9.35 3.89 -2.36
N GLU A 71 -9.05 3.18 -1.27
CA GLU A 71 -10.07 2.48 -0.48
C GLU A 71 -11.09 3.47 0.10
N GLN A 72 -10.63 4.60 0.63
CA GLN A 72 -11.50 5.65 1.17
C GLN A 72 -12.39 6.26 0.09
N LEU A 73 -11.82 6.60 -1.07
CA LEU A 73 -12.58 7.13 -2.19
C LEU A 73 -13.64 6.14 -2.68
N HIS A 74 -13.30 4.85 -2.75
CA HIS A 74 -14.26 3.80 -3.09
C HIS A 74 -15.42 3.73 -2.09
N ARG A 75 -15.13 3.84 -0.78
CA ARG A 75 -16.17 3.86 0.26
C ARG A 75 -17.07 5.10 0.17
N ILE A 76 -16.51 6.27 -0.14
CA ILE A 76 -17.29 7.50 -0.33
C ILE A 76 -18.22 7.35 -1.53
N ASN A 77 -17.72 6.85 -2.66
CA ASN A 77 -18.52 6.62 -3.85
C ASN A 77 -19.70 5.67 -3.59
N LEU A 78 -19.49 4.59 -2.83
CA LEU A 78 -20.56 3.67 -2.44
C LEU A 78 -21.62 4.32 -1.55
N LYS A 79 -21.24 5.25 -0.67
CA LYS A 79 -22.18 5.98 0.18
C LYS A 79 -22.99 7.02 -0.61
N ILE A 80 -22.37 7.72 -1.55
CA ILE A 80 -23.05 8.71 -2.41
C ILE A 80 -24.02 8.01 -3.38
N GLY A 81 -23.67 6.82 -3.87
CA GLY A 81 -24.51 6.05 -4.79
C GLY A 81 -25.74 5.40 -4.14
N LYS A 82 -25.83 5.36 -2.80
CA LYS A 82 -27.03 4.88 -2.11
C LYS A 82 -28.07 6.03 -2.13
N LYS A 83 -29.00 5.97 -3.09
CA LYS A 83 -30.24 6.76 -3.00
C LYS A 83 -30.91 6.43 -1.65
N PRO A 84 -31.56 7.40 -0.98
CA PRO A 84 -32.43 7.06 0.13
C PRO A 84 -33.40 5.97 -0.36
N GLU A 85 -33.48 4.87 0.37
CA GLU A 85 -34.59 3.92 0.22
C GLU A 85 -35.86 4.78 0.33
N PRO A 86 -36.84 4.65 -0.59
CA PRO A 86 -38.14 5.25 -0.34
C PRO A 86 -38.58 4.73 1.03
N GLU A 87 -38.79 5.64 1.98
CA GLU A 87 -39.54 5.29 3.19
C GLU A 87 -40.83 4.67 2.68
N ASP A 88 -41.05 3.40 3.02
CA ASP A 88 -42.21 2.64 2.60
C ASP A 88 -43.47 3.44 2.95
N ASP A 89 -44.13 3.97 1.91
CA ASP A 89 -45.48 4.53 2.01
C ASP A 89 -46.51 3.48 2.50
N ASP A 90 -46.09 2.22 2.68
CA ASP A 90 -46.86 1.11 3.27
C ASP A 90 -47.26 1.37 4.73
N ASP A 91 -46.51 2.23 5.45
CA ASP A 91 -46.83 2.63 6.83
C ASP A 91 -48.10 3.52 6.90
N LEU A 92 -48.41 4.23 5.80
CA LEU A 92 -49.59 5.10 5.70
C LEU A 92 -50.85 4.32 5.29
N GLU A 93 -50.71 3.18 4.62
CA GLU A 93 -51.83 2.32 4.23
C GLU A 93 -52.39 1.53 5.44
N LEU A 94 -51.54 1.20 6.42
CA LEU A 94 -51.96 0.58 7.69
C LEU A 94 -52.68 1.52 8.68
N LEU A 95 -52.62 2.84 8.44
CA LEU A 95 -53.34 3.84 9.25
C LEU A 95 -54.71 4.22 8.67
N ASN A 96 -55.02 3.81 7.44
CA ASN A 96 -56.25 4.16 6.75
C ASN A 96 -57.09 2.93 6.31
N GLY A 97 -56.75 1.74 6.82
CA GLY A 97 -57.47 0.48 6.63
C GLY A 97 -58.35 0.09 7.83
#